data_AF-A0A519YLW5-F1
#
_entry.id   AF-A0A519YLW5-F1
#
_cell.length_a   1.000
_cell.length_b   1.000
_cell.length_c   1.000
_cell.angle_alpha   90.00
_cell.angle_beta   90.00
_cell.angle_gamma   90.00
#
_symmetry.space_group_name_H-M   'P 1'
#
loop_
_entity.id
_entity.type
_entity.pdbx_description
1 polymer ?
#
loop_
_entity_poly.entity_id
_entity_poly.type
_entity_poly.pdbx_seq_one_letter_code
_entity_poly.pdbx_strand_id
1 'polypeptide(L)' 'MEAIDITIEVEDREGNVSTLTAPTDMGLSLMEFLKASEYDILATCGGMALCATCCVDVMEGEEKLNEMTDDE' A
#
# COMPACT_ATOMS: atom_id res chain seq x y z
N MET A 1 0.57 -24.52 5.14
CA MET A 1 1.30 -23.38 4.57
C MET A 1 1.04 -22.26 5.55
N GLU A 2 2.06 -21.84 6.32
CA GLU A 2 1.87 -20.75 7.29
C GLU A 2 1.81 -19.45 6.48
N ALA A 3 0.71 -18.72 6.62
CA ALA A 3 0.60 -17.37 6.09
C ALA A 3 1.63 -16.51 6.84
N ILE A 4 2.61 -15.97 6.11
CA ILE A 4 3.51 -14.96 6.65
C ILE A 4 2.79 -13.64 6.45
N ASP A 5 2.09 -13.18 7.47
CA ASP A 5 1.44 -11.89 7.42
C ASP A 5 2.40 -10.80 7.91
N ILE A 6 2.29 -9.60 7.34
CA ILE A 6 2.95 -8.40 7.86
C ILE A 6 1.91 -7.48 8.50
N THR A 7 2.34 -6.75 9.51
CA THR A 7 1.54 -5.69 10.12
C THR A 7 1.95 -4.35 9.52
N ILE A 8 0.96 -3.55 9.12
CA ILE A 8 1.14 -2.19 8.61
C ILE A 8 0.21 -1.24 9.35
N GLU A 9 0.71 -0.05 9.68
CA GLU A 9 -0.08 1.05 10.23
C GLU A 9 -0.39 2.04 9.12
N VAL A 10 -1.67 2.42 9.00
CA VAL A 10 -2.16 3.32 7.95
C VAL A 10 -2.85 4.49 8.60
N GLU A 11 -2.34 5.69 8.36
CA GLU A 11 -2.98 6.95 8.72
C GLU A 11 -3.88 7.41 7.58
N ASP A 12 -5.16 7.66 7.86
CA ASP A 12 -6.08 8.23 6.89
C ASP A 12 -5.94 9.76 6.79
N ARG A 13 -6.67 10.39 5.87
CA ARG A 13 -6.64 11.85 5.67
C ARG A 13 -7.21 12.66 6.85
N GLU A 14 -7.89 12.01 7.79
CA GLU A 14 -8.41 12.62 9.00
C GLU A 14 -7.45 12.46 10.19
N GLY A 15 -6.32 11.77 9.99
CA GLY A 15 -5.29 11.50 11.00
C GLY A 15 -5.58 10.29 11.88
N ASN A 16 -6.56 9.45 11.52
CA ASN A 16 -6.82 8.22 12.27
C ASN A 16 -5.85 7.13 11.82
N VAL A 17 -5.18 6.50 12.79
CA VAL A 17 -4.26 5.38 12.54
C VAL A 17 -4.99 4.06 12.76
N SER A 18 -4.89 3.18 11.77
CA SER A 18 -5.41 1.81 11.85
C SER A 18 -4.28 0.81 11.63
N THR A 19 -4.24 -0.25 12.44
CA THR A 19 -3.31 -1.36 12.28
C THR A 19 -3.97 -2.47 11.45
N LEU A 20 -3.35 -2.83 10.32
CA LEU A 20 -3.85 -3.82 9.38
C LEU A 20 -2.88 -4.99 9.25
N THR A 21 -3.42 -6.17 8.95
CA THR A 21 -2.66 -7.39 8.68
C THR A 21 -2.76 -7.73 7.20
N ALA A 22 -1.61 -7.70 6.50
CA ALA A 22 -1.55 -7.95 5.06
C ALA A 22 -0.88 -9.30 4.77
N PRO A 23 -1.51 -10.16 3.93
CA PRO A 23 -0.93 -11.44 3.54
C PRO A 23 0.21 -11.23 2.53
N THR A 24 1.35 -11.87 2.76
CA THR A 24 2.50 -11.79 1.81
C THR A 24 2.53 -12.90 0.78
N ASP A 25 1.70 -13.94 0.94
CA ASP A 25 1.65 -15.11 0.05
C ASP A 25 0.74 -14.92 -1.18
N MET A 26 -0.04 -13.82 -1.21
CA MET A 26 -0.94 -13.49 -2.31
C MET A 26 -0.30 -12.60 -3.40
N GLY A 27 0.91 -12.10 -3.17
CA GLY A 27 1.61 -11.23 -4.12
C GLY A 27 0.92 -9.88 -4.35
N LEU A 28 0.13 -9.40 -3.38
CA LEU A 28 -0.56 -8.11 -3.45
C LEU A 28 0.43 -6.96 -3.33
N SER A 29 0.22 -5.93 -4.13
CA SER A 29 0.81 -4.61 -3.88
C SER A 29 0.09 -3.90 -2.71
N LEU A 30 0.76 -2.90 -2.11
CA LEU A 30 0.14 -2.06 -1.07
C LEU A 30 -1.12 -1.36 -1.61
N MET A 31 -1.10 -0.91 -2.86
CA MET A 31 -2.25 -0.29 -3.52
C MET A 31 -3.46 -1.23 -3.57
N GLU A 32 -3.27 -2.49 -3.99
CA GLU A 32 -4.35 -3.47 -4.08
C GLU A 32 -4.90 -3.82 -2.70
N PHE A 33 -4.00 -3.98 -1.72
CA PHE A 33 -4.38 -4.25 -0.34
C PHE A 33 -5.25 -3.12 0.23
N LEU A 34 -4.79 -1.86 0.15
CA LEU A 34 -5.53 -0.70 0.64
C LEU A 34 -6.87 -0.51 -0.08
N LYS A 35 -6.91 -0.79 -1.40
CA LYS A 35 -8.15 -0.76 -2.16
C LYS A 35 -9.15 -1.82 -1.68
N ALA A 36 -8.68 -3.04 -1.41
CA ALA A 36 -9.49 -4.13 -0.89
C ALA A 36 -9.93 -3.87 0.57
N SER A 37 -9.13 -3.14 1.34
CA SER A 37 -9.45 -2.65 2.68
C SER A 37 -10.34 -1.40 2.70
N GLU A 38 -10.93 -1.02 1.56
CA GLU A 38 -11.89 0.09 1.42
C GLU A 38 -11.31 1.50 1.75
N TYR A 39 -9.99 1.68 1.69
CA TYR A 39 -9.39 3.01 1.78
C TYR A 39 -9.67 3.85 0.53
N ASP A 40 -9.65 5.18 0.69
CA ASP A 40 -9.85 6.15 -0.40
C ASP A 40 -8.63 6.25 -1.34
N ILE A 41 -8.32 5.12 -1.98
CA ILE A 41 -7.38 5.00 -3.08
C ILE A 41 -8.19 4.73 -4.34
N LEU A 42 -8.03 5.57 -5.36
CA LEU A 42 -8.78 5.39 -6.61
C LEU A 42 -8.21 4.25 -7.43
N ALA A 43 -6.88 4.10 -7.46
CA ALA A 43 -6.18 3.10 -8.25
C ALA A 43 -6.61 3.07 -9.73
N THR A 44 -6.84 4.25 -10.32
CA THR A 44 -7.50 4.38 -11.64
C THR A 44 -6.81 3.60 -12.76
N CYS A 45 -5.47 3.50 -12.73
CA CYS A 45 -4.69 2.77 -13.73
C CYS A 45 -4.47 1.28 -13.39
N GLY A 46 -4.98 0.78 -12.25
CA GLY A 46 -4.82 -0.62 -11.86
C GLY A 46 -3.38 -1.10 -11.68
N GLY A 47 -2.46 -0.23 -11.23
CA GLY A 47 -1.06 -0.61 -10.98
C GLY A 47 -0.14 -0.51 -12.20
N MET A 48 -0.56 0.18 -13.26
CA MET A 48 0.27 0.41 -14.46
C MET A 48 1.18 1.66 -14.37
N ALA A 49 1.26 2.33 -13.22
CA ALA A 49 2.05 3.54 -13.01
C ALA A 49 1.71 4.71 -13.98
N LEU A 50 0.41 5.02 -14.16
CA LEU A 50 -0.04 6.05 -15.13
C LEU A 50 -0.92 7.17 -14.55
N CYS A 51 -1.27 7.13 -13.25
CA CYS A 51 -2.32 8.00 -12.72
C CYS A 51 -2.02 8.70 -11.39
N ALA A 52 -0.97 8.31 -10.67
CA ALA A 52 -0.62 8.81 -9.33
C ALA A 52 -1.74 8.72 -8.26
N THR A 53 -2.88 8.09 -8.56
CA THR A 53 -4.04 8.07 -7.64
C THR A 53 -3.94 7.02 -6.51
N CYS A 54 -2.80 6.35 -6.41
CA CYS A 54 -2.44 5.45 -5.31
C CYS A 54 -1.20 5.94 -4.53
N CYS A 55 -0.84 7.22 -4.69
CA CYS A 55 0.24 7.83 -3.94
C CYS A 55 -0.04 7.80 -2.43
N VAL A 56 1.00 7.50 -1.66
CA VAL A 56 1.01 7.47 -0.19
C VAL A 56 2.31 8.08 0.30
N ASP A 57 2.30 8.61 1.52
CA ASP A 57 3.51 8.99 2.24
C ASP A 57 3.98 7.80 3.09
N VAL A 58 5.26 7.43 2.95
CA VAL A 58 5.88 6.38 3.78
C VAL A 58 6.49 7.03 5.02
N MET A 59 5.81 6.88 6.15
CA MET A 59 6.25 7.52 7.41
C MET A 59 7.44 6.81 8.06
N GLU A 60 7.53 5.49 7.92
CA GLU A 60 8.61 4.64 8.44
C GLU A 60 8.90 3.47 7.50
N GLY A 61 10.17 3.06 7.39
CA GLY A 61 10.56 1.85 6.64
C GLY A 61 10.85 2.08 5.16
N GLU A 62 10.87 3.33 4.68
CA GLU A 62 11.23 3.69 3.30
C GLU A 62 12.60 3.11 2.90
N GLU A 63 13.55 3.01 3.84
CA GLU A 63 14.89 2.49 3.59
C GLU A 63 14.94 1.01 3.18
N LYS A 64 13.82 0.29 3.32
CA LYS A 64 13.67 -1.12 2.93
C LYS A 64 13.00 -1.28 1.56
N LEU A 65 12.50 -0.19 0.97
CA LEU A 65 11.90 -0.19 -0.35
C LEU A 65 13.00 -0.04 -1.41
N ASN A 66 12.67 -0.48 -2.63
CA ASN A 66 13.52 -0.15 -3.78
C ASN A 66 13.39 1.34 -4.08
N GLU A 67 14.40 1.90 -4.75
CA GLU A 67 14.29 3.27 -5.29
C GLU A 67 13.12 3.36 -6.27
N MET A 68 12.40 4.47 -6.22
CA MET A 68 11.32 4.80 -7.15
C MET A 68 11.84 4.81 -8.58
N THR A 69 11.07 4.20 -9.49
CA THR A 69 11.43 4.13 -10.91
C THR A 69 10.96 5.36 -11.68
N ASP A 70 11.46 5.57 -12.91
CA ASP A 70 11.03 6.70 -13.76
C ASP A 70 9.53 6.67 -14.11
N ASP A 71 8.89 5.50 -14.07
CA ASP A 71 7.47 5.31 -14.39
C ASP A 71 6.55 5.61 -13.17
N GLU A 72 7.08 5.51 -11.94
CA GLU A 72 6.35 5.69 -10.68
C GLU A 72 6.31 7.16 -10.22
#